data_AF-A0A183NPW6-F1
#
_entry.id   AF-A0A183NPW6-F1
#
_cell.length_a   1.000
_cell.length_b   1.000
_cell.length_c   1.000
_cell.angle_alpha   90.00
_cell.angle_beta   90.00
_cell.angle_gamma   90.00
#
_symmetry.space_group_name_H-M   'P 1'
#
loop_
_entity.id
_entity.type
_entity.pdbx_description
1 polymer ?
#
loop_
_entity_poly.entity_id
_entity_poly.type
_entity_poly.pdbx_seq_one_letter_code
_entity_poly.pdbx_strand_id
1 'polypeptide(L)' 'MEDTKPFSEDLLDAMKRLWADSGVQECFARSNEYQLNDSAK' A
#
# COMPACT_ATOMS: atom_id res chain seq x y z
N MET A 1 -23.95 3.55 -2.16
CA MET A 1 -22.57 3.39 -1.68
C MET A 1 -21.67 3.76 -2.83
N GLU A 2 -21.07 4.94 -2.75
CA GLU A 2 -20.12 5.43 -3.75
C GLU A 2 -18.70 4.87 -3.49
N ASP A 3 -18.50 4.32 -2.29
CA ASP A 3 -17.24 3.80 -1.74
C ASP A 3 -16.83 2.41 -2.25
N THR A 4 -17.65 1.77 -3.09
CA THR A 4 -17.37 0.44 -3.65
C THR A 4 -17.00 0.47 -5.13
N LYS A 5 -16.77 1.65 -5.71
CA LYS A 5 -16.21 1.72 -7.07
C LYS A 5 -14.81 1.11 -7.04
N PRO A 6 -14.52 0.10 -7.89
CA PRO A 6 -13.18 -0.45 -7.99
C PRO A 6 -12.20 0.67 -8.39
N PHE A 7 -11.01 0.66 -7.77
CA PHE A 7 -9.92 1.51 -8.22
C PHE A 7 -9.65 1.28 -9.70
N SER A 8 -9.25 2.33 -10.42
CA SER A 8 -8.82 2.15 -11.81
C SER A 8 -7.63 1.19 -11.88
N GLU A 9 -7.51 0.47 -13.00
CA GLU A 9 -6.40 -0.48 -13.21
C GLU A 9 -5.04 0.22 -13.08
N ASP A 10 -4.91 1.42 -13.64
CA ASP A 10 -3.68 2.22 -13.54
C ASP A 10 -3.29 2.54 -12.09
N LEU A 11 -4.28 2.84 -11.23
CA LEU A 11 -4.02 3.14 -9.83
C LEU A 11 -3.61 1.88 -9.07
N LEU A 12 -4.28 0.75 -9.31
CA LEU A 12 -3.92 -0.54 -8.73
C LEU A 12 -2.50 -0.94 -9.11
N ASP A 13 -2.13 -0.77 -10.37
CA ASP A 13 -0.79 -1.10 -10.86
C ASP A 13 0.26 -0.15 -10.30
N ALA A 14 -0.04 1.14 -10.17
CA ALA A 14 0.84 2.10 -9.51
C ALA A 14 1.07 1.73 -8.03
N MET A 15 0.01 1.35 -7.30
CA MET A 15 0.11 0.92 -5.90
C MET A 15 0.96 -0.35 -5.76
N LYS A 16 0.78 -1.34 -6.64
CA LYS A 16 1.59 -2.57 -6.64
C LYS A 16 3.07 -2.28 -6.92
N ARG A 17 3.36 -1.42 -7.90
CA ARG A 17 4.74 -1.01 -8.22
C ARG A 17 5.40 -0.28 -7.07
N LEU A 18 4.66 0.62 -6.42
CA LEU A 18 5.14 1.32 -5.23
C LEU A 18 5.39 0.36 -4.06
N TRP A 19 4.50 -0.62 -3.84
CA TRP A 19 4.69 -1.61 -2.79
C TRP A 19 5.91 -2.50 -3.02
N ALA A 20 6.19 -2.86 -4.28
CA ALA A 20 7.36 -3.66 -4.66
C ALA A 20 8.69 -2.90 -4.56
N ASP A 21 8.67 -1.58 -4.33
CA ASP A 21 9.87 -0.77 -4.17
C ASP A 21 10.62 -1.13 -2.88
N SER A 22 11.94 -1.27 -2.97
CA SER A 22 12.77 -1.66 -1.83
C SER A 22 12.79 -0.61 -0.72
N GLY A 23 12.74 0.68 -1.05
CA GLY A 23 12.69 1.75 -0.06
C GLY A 23 11.37 1.77 0.71
N VAL A 24 10.27 1.46 0.02
CA VAL A 24 8.95 1.29 0.66
C VAL A 24 8.95 0.06 1.59
N GLN A 25 9.52 -1.06 1.16
CA GLN A 25 9.64 -2.26 2.00
C GLN A 25 10.55 -2.03 3.22
N GLU A 26 11.66 -1.30 3.09
CA GLU A 26 12.51 -0.91 4.23
C GLU A 26 11.77 0.00 5.23
N CYS A 27 10.97 0.94 4.72
CA CYS A 27 10.12 1.78 5.57
C CYS A 27 9.05 0.95 6.28
N PHE A 28 8.42 0.01 5.56
CA PHE A 28 7.43 -0.91 6.12
C PHE A 28 8.02 -1.86 7.18
N ALA A 29 9.28 -2.27 7.05
CA ALA A 29 9.98 -3.05 8.08
C ALA A 29 10.10 -2.28 9.43
N ARG A 30 10.02 -0.95 9.38
CA ARG A 30 9.97 -0.03 10.54
C ARG A 30 8.55 0.46 10.85
N SER A 31 7.54 -0.30 10.42
CA SER A 31 6.13 0.04 10.62
C SER A 31 5.73 0.24 12.08
N ASN A 32 6.47 -0.34 13.03
CA ASN A 32 6.28 -0.11 14.47
C ASN A 32 6.58 1.32 14.94
N GLU A 33 7.23 2.14 14.12
CA GLU A 33 7.44 3.57 14.37
C GLU A 33 6.22 4.42 13.98
N TYR A 34 5.24 3.81 13.29
CA TYR A 34 4.06 4.46 12.74
C TYR A 34 2.78 3.73 13.17
N GLN A 35 1.61 4.35 12.90
CA GLN A 35 0.32 3.69 13.10
C GLN A 35 -0.09 2.99 11.81
N LEU A 36 0.38 1.76 11.65
CA LEU A 36 0.03 0.90 10.53
C LEU A 36 -0.91 -0.22 10.96
N ASN A 37 -1.83 -0.60 10.08
CA ASN A 37 -2.74 -1.71 10.34
C ASN A 37 -2.04 -3.06 10.16
N ASP A 38 -2.38 -4.06 10.97
CA ASP A 38 -1.86 -5.44 10.87
C ASP A 38 -2.23 -6.12 9.54
N SER A 39 -3.26 -5.62 8.85
CA SER A 39 -3.70 -6.10 7.55
C SER A 39 -2.84 -5.62 6.39
N ALA A 40 -1.93 -4.67 6.59
CA ALA A 40 -1.01 -4.21 5.56
C ALA A 40 0.07 -5.28 5.32
N LYS A 41 -0.04 -6.03 4.22
CA LYS A 41 0.92 -7.05 3.74
C LYS A 41 0.94 -7.06 2.22
#